data_AF-A0A971MQQ9-F1
#
_entry.id   AF-A0A971MQQ9-F1
#
_cell.length_a   1.000
_cell.length_b   1.000
_cell.length_c   1.000
_cell.angle_alpha   90.00
_cell.angle_beta   90.00
_cell.angle_gamma   90.00
#
_symmetry.space_group_name_H-M   'P 1'
#
loop_
_entity.id
_entity.type
_entity.pdbx_description
1 polymer ?
#
loop_
_entity_poly.entity_id
_entity_poly.type
_entity_poly.pdbx_seq_one_letter_code
_entity_poly.pdbx_strand_id
1 'polypeptide(L)'
;MKLTKRERTLWLIVGITVCGMLAFNFIYRNLDRLQGSGVDASGLEETRRLLRSGRNIVARRQAAEKVLVKLQARFLDTSNPDTAKIQLLKEVETLIKQVGLPVEQKNLLQLEPNIIGVAIEGNAEPATLIRFLHASATSRWGLNLKRLQTHTNEKTKQLKYQIILQLLLVEKKADQ
;
A
#
# COMPACT_ATOMS: atom_id res chain seq x y z
N MET A 1 -52.26 70.41 13.28
CA MET A 1 -52.60 70.67 11.86
C MET A 1 -53.39 69.47 11.32
N LYS A 2 -54.65 69.65 10.92
CA LYS A 2 -55.43 68.58 10.25
C LYS A 2 -55.16 68.70 8.75
N LEU A 3 -54.48 67.71 8.17
CA LEU A 3 -54.24 67.63 6.72
C LEU A 3 -55.57 67.62 5.97
N THR A 4 -55.67 68.43 4.93
CA THR A 4 -56.85 68.51 4.08
C THR A 4 -57.05 67.20 3.31
N LYS A 5 -58.29 66.87 2.93
CA LYS A 5 -58.60 65.60 2.21
C LYS A 5 -57.73 65.40 0.96
N ARG A 6 -57.33 66.49 0.28
CA ARG A 6 -56.47 66.45 -0.91
C ARG A 6 -55.01 66.09 -0.59
N GLU A 7 -54.45 66.64 0.48
CA GLU A 7 -53.09 66.31 0.92
C GLU A 7 -52.99 64.84 1.35
N ARG A 8 -54.03 64.30 2.02
CA ARG A 8 -54.05 62.90 2.43
C ARG A 8 -54.04 61.94 1.24
N THR A 9 -54.71 62.28 0.14
CA THR A 9 -54.69 61.48 -1.09
C THR A 9 -53.33 61.52 -1.78
N LEU A 10 -52.69 62.69 -1.84
CA LEU A 10 -51.33 62.85 -2.38
C LEU A 10 -50.30 62.02 -1.60
N TRP A 11 -50.34 62.06 -0.27
CA TRP A 11 -49.46 61.26 0.58
C TRP A 11 -49.68 59.75 0.40
N LEU A 12 -50.92 59.31 0.19
CA LEU A 12 -51.25 57.91 -0.11
C LEU A 12 -50.65 57.45 -1.44
N ILE A 13 -50.77 58.27 -2.49
CA ILE A 13 -50.23 57.95 -3.81
C ILE A 13 -48.70 57.89 -3.75
N VAL A 14 -48.05 58.86 -3.12
CA VAL A 14 -46.58 58.86 -2.95
C VAL A 14 -46.14 57.62 -2.15
N GLY A 15 -46.85 57.28 -1.07
CA GLY A 15 -46.58 56.08 -0.27
C GLY A 15 -46.67 54.79 -1.09
N ILE A 16 -47.71 54.64 -1.92
CA ILE A 16 -47.87 53.46 -2.80
C ILE A 16 -46.74 53.39 -3.82
N THR A 17 -46.35 54.53 -4.39
CA THR A 17 -45.29 54.60 -5.42
C THR A 17 -43.93 54.22 -4.86
N VAL A 18 -43.59 54.71 -3.66
CA VAL A 18 -42.35 54.36 -2.96
C VAL A 18 -42.33 52.88 -2.56
N CYS A 19 -43.44 52.34 -2.05
CA CYS A 19 -43.56 50.91 -1.75
C CYS A 19 -43.40 50.03 -2.99
N GLY A 20 -43.98 50.43 -4.13
CA GLY A 20 -43.81 49.73 -5.40
C GLY A 20 -42.36 49.72 -5.88
N MET A 21 -41.66 50.86 -5.74
CA MET A 21 -40.25 50.98 -6.12
C MET A 21 -39.34 50.11 -5.24
N LEU A 22 -39.62 50.03 -3.93
CA LEU A 22 -38.90 49.16 -3.00
C LEU A 22 -39.16 47.68 -3.27
N ALA A 23 -40.41 47.30 -3.52
CA ALA A 23 -40.77 45.92 -3.87
C ALA A 23 -40.11 45.49 -5.19
N PHE A 24 -40.12 46.36 -6.21
CA PHE A 24 -39.48 46.10 -7.49
C PHE A 24 -37.96 45.92 -7.35
N ASN A 25 -37.29 46.80 -6.60
CA ASN A 25 -35.85 46.72 -6.36
C ASN A 25 -35.47 45.48 -5.53
N PHE A 26 -36.31 45.09 -4.56
CA PHE A 26 -36.10 43.87 -3.77
C PHE A 26 -36.24 42.59 -4.62
N ILE A 27 -37.23 42.54 -5.51
CA ILE A 27 -37.46 41.39 -6.40
C ILE A 27 -36.33 41.26 -7.42
N TYR A 28 -35.93 42.36 -8.08
CA TYR A 28 -34.84 42.33 -9.06
C TYR A 28 -33.48 41.98 -8.41
N ARG A 29 -33.15 42.54 -7.24
CA ARG A 29 -31.92 42.19 -6.52
C ARG A 29 -31.87 40.72 -6.07
N ASN A 30 -33.02 40.10 -5.79
CA ASN A 30 -33.06 38.68 -5.44
C ASN A 30 -33.01 37.76 -6.67
N LEU A 31 -33.56 38.19 -7.81
CA LEU A 31 -33.45 37.45 -9.08
C LEU A 31 -31.99 37.39 -9.57
N ASP A 32 -31.23 38.49 -9.48
CA ASP A 32 -29.80 38.49 -9.83
C ASP A 32 -28.94 37.62 -8.89
N ARG A 33 -29.33 37.51 -7.60
CA ARG A 33 -28.66 36.59 -6.66
C ARG A 33 -28.94 35.12 -6.93
N LEU A 34 -30.09 34.78 -7.53
CA LEU A 34 -30.45 33.40 -7.87
C LEU A 34 -29.76 32.91 -9.15
N GLN A 35 -29.34 33.80 -10.05
CA GLN A 35 -28.53 33.42 -11.23
C GLN A 35 -27.03 33.29 -10.91
N GLY A 36 -26.54 33.88 -9.81
CA GLY A 36 -25.12 33.86 -9.42
C GLY A 36 -24.63 32.59 -8.69
N SER A 37 -25.50 31.66 -8.31
CA SER A 37 -25.13 30.49 -7.46
C SER A 37 -24.65 29.26 -8.24
N GLY A 38 -24.22 29.41 -9.50
CA GLY A 38 -23.70 28.31 -10.31
C GLY A 38 -22.22 27.99 -10.07
N VAL A 39 -21.45 28.90 -9.46
CA VAL A 39 -19.99 28.78 -9.34
C VAL A 39 -19.53 28.11 -8.05
N ASP A 40 -20.25 28.26 -6.94
CA ASP A 40 -19.87 27.64 -5.65
C ASP A 40 -20.22 26.15 -5.54
N ALA A 41 -21.21 25.67 -6.31
CA ALA A 41 -21.61 24.26 -6.28
C ALA A 41 -20.56 23.34 -6.90
N SER A 42 -19.92 23.74 -8.01
CA SER A 42 -18.85 22.93 -8.63
C SER A 42 -17.56 22.95 -7.80
N GLY A 43 -17.22 24.09 -7.18
CA GLY A 43 -16.08 24.20 -6.27
C GLY A 43 -16.24 23.34 -5.01
N LEU A 44 -17.43 23.29 -4.41
CA LEU A 44 -17.72 22.43 -3.26
C LEU A 44 -17.75 20.95 -3.62
N GLU A 45 -18.25 20.58 -4.81
CA GLU A 45 -18.19 19.21 -5.31
C GLU A 45 -16.76 18.77 -5.65
N GLU A 46 -15.96 19.63 -6.28
CA GLU A 46 -14.56 19.36 -6.60
C GLU A 46 -13.71 19.28 -5.34
N THR A 47 -13.94 20.16 -4.36
CA THR A 47 -13.29 20.08 -3.03
C THR A 47 -13.71 18.81 -2.29
N ARG A 48 -14.99 18.40 -2.35
CA ARG A 48 -15.45 17.11 -1.80
C ARG A 48 -14.83 15.92 -2.53
N ARG A 49 -14.65 16.00 -3.85
CA ARG A 49 -14.00 14.97 -4.68
C ARG A 49 -12.51 14.87 -4.33
N LEU A 50 -11.81 16.00 -4.16
CA LEU A 50 -10.42 16.06 -3.72
C LEU A 50 -10.26 15.55 -2.28
N LEU A 51 -11.18 15.87 -1.36
CA LEU A 51 -11.17 15.35 0.01
C LEU A 51 -11.48 13.85 0.07
N ARG A 52 -12.39 13.33 -0.76
CA ARG A 52 -12.63 11.88 -0.91
C ARG A 52 -11.42 11.18 -1.53
N SER A 53 -10.79 11.80 -2.53
CA SER A 53 -9.55 11.30 -3.13
C SER A 53 -8.40 11.26 -2.12
N GLY A 54 -8.20 12.34 -1.35
CA GLY A 54 -7.21 12.43 -0.28
C GLY A 54 -7.46 11.40 0.82
N ARG A 55 -8.71 11.26 1.30
CA ARG A 55 -9.09 10.21 2.25
C ARG A 55 -8.88 8.80 1.69
N ASN A 56 -9.14 8.59 0.40
CA ASN A 56 -8.86 7.32 -0.26
C ASN A 56 -7.36 7.03 -0.37
N ILE A 57 -6.52 8.04 -0.62
CA ILE A 57 -5.05 7.88 -0.64
C ILE A 57 -4.54 7.55 0.76
N VAL A 58 -5.01 8.24 1.80
CA VAL A 58 -4.65 7.95 3.20
C VAL A 58 -5.12 6.56 3.61
N ALA A 59 -6.36 6.18 3.27
CA ALA A 59 -6.90 4.85 3.58
C ALA A 59 -6.13 3.74 2.84
N ARG A 60 -5.75 3.95 1.57
CA ARG A 60 -4.90 3.02 0.81
C ARG A 60 -3.50 2.91 1.41
N ARG A 61 -2.91 4.03 1.84
CA ARG A 61 -1.62 4.04 2.53
C ARG A 61 -1.68 3.29 3.85
N GLN A 62 -2.70 3.54 4.67
CA GLN A 62 -2.91 2.81 5.94
C GLN A 62 -3.17 1.32 5.71
N ALA A 63 -3.92 0.96 4.67
CA ALA A 63 -4.12 -0.44 4.29
C ALA A 63 -2.81 -1.10 3.84
N ALA A 64 -2.01 -0.41 3.02
CA ALA A 64 -0.69 -0.87 2.60
C ALA A 64 0.28 -1.01 3.78
N GLU A 65 0.31 -0.05 4.70
CA GLU A 65 1.12 -0.10 5.92
C GLU A 65 0.72 -1.28 6.82
N LYS A 66 -0.59 -1.54 7.02
CA LYS A 66 -1.06 -2.71 7.78
C LYS A 66 -0.65 -4.03 7.12
N VAL A 67 -0.69 -4.12 5.80
CA VAL A 67 -0.23 -5.30 5.06
C VAL A 67 1.28 -5.43 5.16
N LEU A 68 2.02 -4.32 5.06
CA LEU A 68 3.47 -4.28 5.15
C LEU A 68 3.94 -4.71 6.54
N VAL A 69 3.33 -4.24 7.63
CA VAL A 69 3.63 -4.69 9.00
C VAL A 69 3.40 -6.20 9.14
N LYS A 70 2.29 -6.73 8.60
CA LYS A 70 2.01 -8.18 8.61
C LYS A 70 3.05 -8.98 7.81
N LEU A 71 3.57 -8.43 6.73
CA LEU A 71 4.63 -9.06 5.93
C LEU A 71 5.98 -8.96 6.65
N GLN A 72 6.33 -7.80 7.23
CA GLN A 72 7.54 -7.57 8.00
C GLN A 72 7.67 -8.52 9.21
N ALA A 73 6.56 -8.83 9.88
CA ALA A 73 6.53 -9.79 10.98
C ALA A 73 7.08 -11.19 10.60
N ARG A 74 7.02 -11.57 9.32
CA ARG A 74 7.51 -12.86 8.82
C ARG A 74 9.01 -12.90 8.58
N PHE A 75 9.65 -11.74 8.45
CA PHE A 75 11.09 -11.64 8.22
C PHE A 75 11.87 -11.72 9.52
N LEU A 76 13.14 -12.07 9.40
CA LEU A 76 14.08 -12.09 10.51
C LEU A 76 14.57 -10.67 10.81
N ASP A 77 14.86 -10.42 12.08
CA ASP A 77 15.28 -9.11 12.56
C ASP A 77 16.73 -8.81 12.16
N THR A 78 17.00 -7.58 11.72
CA THR A 78 18.37 -7.08 11.43
C THR A 78 19.19 -6.86 12.70
N SER A 79 18.54 -6.67 13.86
CA SER A 79 19.22 -6.32 15.11
C SER A 79 20.21 -7.39 15.61
N ASN A 80 19.98 -8.66 15.24
CA ASN A 80 20.82 -9.78 15.63
C ASN A 80 21.15 -10.70 14.43
N PRO A 81 22.12 -10.30 13.59
CA PRO A 81 22.39 -10.95 12.31
C PRO A 81 22.90 -12.39 12.48
N ASP A 82 23.64 -12.70 13.54
CA ASP A 82 24.16 -14.04 13.78
C ASP A 82 23.04 -15.01 14.17
N THR A 83 22.09 -14.55 14.99
CA THR A 83 20.89 -15.33 15.31
C THR A 83 20.05 -15.55 14.05
N ALA A 84 19.91 -14.53 13.20
CA ALA A 84 19.19 -14.64 11.93
C ALA A 84 19.85 -15.65 10.96
N LYS A 85 21.18 -15.67 10.87
CA LYS A 85 21.93 -16.66 10.07
C LYS A 85 21.70 -18.09 10.56
N ILE A 86 21.77 -18.32 11.87
CA ILE A 86 21.53 -19.63 12.48
C ILE A 86 20.10 -20.08 12.20
N GLN A 87 19.14 -19.17 12.37
CA GLN A 87 17.74 -19.43 12.08
C GLN A 87 17.55 -19.80 10.61
N LEU A 88 18.10 -19.02 9.67
CA LEU A 88 18.05 -19.29 8.23
C LEU A 88 18.60 -20.69 7.90
N LEU A 89 19.75 -21.02 8.48
CA LEU A 89 20.38 -22.32 8.28
C LEU A 89 19.48 -23.46 8.74
N LYS A 90 18.87 -23.35 9.93
CA LYS A 90 17.94 -24.35 10.48
C LYS A 90 16.70 -24.54 9.61
N GLU A 91 16.14 -23.45 9.08
CA GLU A 91 14.98 -23.52 8.19
C GLU A 91 15.35 -24.25 6.89
N VAL A 92 16.46 -23.88 6.26
CA VAL A 92 16.95 -24.54 5.04
C VAL A 92 17.25 -26.02 5.30
N GLU A 93 17.87 -26.37 6.44
CA GLU A 93 18.09 -27.76 6.84
C GLU A 93 16.78 -28.54 7.03
N THR A 94 15.75 -27.90 7.58
CA THR A 94 14.45 -28.52 7.77
C THR A 94 13.81 -28.82 6.42
N LEU A 95 13.89 -27.88 5.47
CA LEU A 95 13.41 -28.07 4.10
C LEU A 95 14.18 -29.17 3.35
N ILE A 96 15.51 -29.20 3.50
CA ILE A 96 16.37 -30.25 2.94
C ILE A 96 15.93 -31.63 3.44
N LYS A 97 15.75 -31.77 4.76
CA LYS A 97 15.32 -33.03 5.39
C LYS A 97 13.91 -33.44 4.96
N GLN A 98 12.99 -32.50 4.87
CA GLN A 98 11.60 -32.75 4.48
C GLN A 98 11.50 -33.29 3.05
N VAL A 99 12.33 -32.78 2.13
CA VAL A 99 12.32 -33.19 0.71
C VAL A 99 13.28 -34.35 0.43
N GLY A 100 14.20 -34.65 1.35
CA GLY A 100 15.24 -35.65 1.16
C GLY A 100 16.29 -35.21 0.13
N LEU A 101 16.62 -33.92 0.08
CA LEU A 101 17.61 -33.39 -0.86
C LEU A 101 19.03 -33.80 -0.42
N PRO A 102 19.80 -34.53 -1.24
CA PRO A 102 21.20 -34.83 -0.94
C PRO A 102 22.06 -33.57 -1.12
N VAL A 103 22.81 -33.21 -0.07
CA VAL A 103 23.65 -32.01 -0.02
C VAL A 103 25.09 -32.42 0.28
N GLU A 104 26.02 -32.01 -0.57
CA GLU A 104 27.47 -32.24 -0.43
C GLU A 104 28.14 -31.05 0.26
N GLN A 105 27.76 -29.82 -0.09
CA GLN A 105 28.30 -28.61 0.50
C GLN A 105 27.19 -27.64 0.87
N LYS A 106 27.39 -26.94 1.99
CA LYS A 106 26.44 -25.96 2.52
C LYS A 106 27.21 -24.83 3.20
N ASN A 107 27.01 -23.61 2.70
CA ASN A 107 27.73 -22.43 3.18
C ASN A 107 26.74 -21.31 3.51
N LEU A 108 26.92 -20.65 4.64
CA LEU A 108 26.23 -19.40 4.96
C LEU A 108 26.94 -18.24 4.25
N LEU A 109 26.16 -17.35 3.66
CA LEU A 109 26.64 -16.19 2.91
C LEU A 109 26.05 -14.91 3.50
N GLN A 110 26.89 -13.89 3.64
CA GLN A 110 26.43 -12.50 3.75
C GLN A 110 26.52 -11.89 2.36
N LEU A 111 25.39 -11.56 1.74
CA LEU A 111 25.35 -11.02 0.38
C LEU A 111 25.41 -9.50 0.39
N GLU A 112 24.60 -8.89 1.26
CA GLU A 112 24.52 -7.44 1.49
C GLU A 112 24.26 -7.19 2.97
N PRO A 113 24.39 -5.97 3.53
CA PRO A 113 24.21 -5.73 4.96
C PRO A 113 22.90 -6.28 5.54
N ASN A 114 21.81 -6.19 4.77
CA ASN A 114 20.49 -6.66 5.17
C ASN A 114 20.05 -7.93 4.43
N ILE A 115 20.95 -8.61 3.71
CA ILE A 115 20.62 -9.83 2.96
C ILE A 115 21.62 -10.94 3.33
N ILE A 116 21.06 -12.00 3.90
CA ILE A 116 21.78 -13.23 4.21
C ILE A 116 21.32 -14.34 3.27
N GLY A 117 22.17 -15.35 3.06
CA GLY A 117 21.84 -16.47 2.20
C GLY A 117 22.50 -17.78 2.62
N VAL A 118 22.02 -18.87 2.02
CA VAL A 118 22.61 -20.20 2.13
C VAL A 118 22.88 -20.70 0.72
N ALA A 119 24.14 -21.01 0.45
CA ALA A 119 24.54 -21.77 -0.72
C ALA A 119 24.50 -23.26 -0.40
N ILE A 120 23.88 -24.04 -1.27
CA ILE A 120 23.82 -25.50 -1.19
C ILE A 120 24.23 -26.12 -2.52
N GLU A 121 24.99 -27.20 -2.46
CA GLU A 121 25.49 -27.92 -3.62
C GLU A 121 25.35 -29.42 -3.41
N GLY A 122 25.11 -30.15 -4.50
CA GLY A 122 25.06 -31.61 -4.48
C GLY A 122 24.59 -32.19 -5.80
N ASN A 123 24.25 -33.47 -5.77
CA ASN A 123 23.74 -34.21 -6.92
C ASN A 123 22.36 -34.79 -6.59
N ALA A 124 21.32 -34.40 -7.33
CA ALA A 124 19.94 -34.84 -7.06
C ALA A 124 19.19 -35.19 -8.35
N GLU A 125 18.15 -36.01 -8.22
CA GLU A 125 17.19 -36.20 -9.30
C GLU A 125 16.42 -34.90 -9.58
N PRO A 126 16.05 -34.62 -10.84
CA PRO A 126 15.29 -33.41 -11.20
C PRO A 126 14.02 -33.22 -10.37
N ALA A 127 13.27 -34.30 -10.10
CA ALA A 127 12.05 -34.25 -9.32
C ALA A 127 12.29 -33.79 -7.87
N THR A 128 13.37 -34.26 -7.24
CA THR A 128 13.74 -33.87 -5.87
C THR A 128 14.18 -32.42 -5.82
N LEU A 129 14.95 -31.96 -6.81
CA LEU A 129 15.35 -30.55 -6.92
C LEU A 129 14.14 -29.62 -7.07
N ILE A 130 13.17 -29.99 -7.94
CA ILE A 130 11.94 -29.21 -8.14
C ILE A 130 11.10 -29.15 -6.86
N ARG A 131 10.94 -30.28 -6.15
CA ARG A 131 10.25 -30.30 -4.85
C ARG A 131 10.90 -29.38 -3.83
N PHE A 132 12.24 -29.35 -3.80
CA PHE A 132 12.98 -28.47 -2.90
C PHE A 132 12.77 -27.00 -3.25
N LEU A 133 12.88 -26.63 -4.53
CA LEU A 133 12.64 -25.26 -4.99
C LEU A 133 11.22 -24.81 -4.65
N HIS A 134 10.22 -25.66 -4.87
CA HIS A 134 8.84 -25.39 -4.49
C HIS A 134 8.68 -25.18 -2.98
N ALA A 135 9.24 -26.07 -2.15
CA ALA A 135 9.18 -25.95 -0.70
C ALA A 135 9.90 -24.69 -0.18
N SER A 136 11.00 -24.28 -0.82
CA SER A 136 11.71 -23.04 -0.47
C SER A 136 10.87 -21.80 -0.78
N ALA A 137 10.21 -21.78 -1.94
CA ALA A 137 9.35 -20.66 -2.39
C ALA A 137 8.09 -20.51 -1.54
N THR A 138 7.57 -21.59 -0.96
CA THR A 138 6.40 -21.58 -0.07
C THR A 138 6.76 -21.46 1.42
N SER A 139 8.04 -21.29 1.75
CA SER A 139 8.48 -21.19 3.14
C SER A 139 7.90 -19.95 3.83
N ARG A 140 7.71 -20.07 5.15
CA ARG A 140 7.15 -19.02 6.00
C ARG A 140 7.96 -17.71 6.01
N TRP A 141 9.26 -17.78 5.71
CA TRP A 141 10.17 -16.63 5.80
C TRP A 141 10.37 -15.90 4.47
N GLY A 142 9.71 -16.33 3.39
CA GLY A 142 9.83 -15.67 2.10
C GLY A 142 11.24 -15.80 1.52
N LEU A 143 11.80 -17.02 1.59
CA LEU A 143 13.08 -17.33 0.96
C LEU A 143 13.00 -17.09 -0.55
N ASN A 144 14.01 -16.42 -1.08
CA ASN A 144 14.11 -16.12 -2.50
C ASN A 144 15.28 -16.87 -3.13
N LEU A 145 15.08 -17.37 -4.35
CA LEU A 145 16.13 -17.97 -5.14
C LEU A 145 16.99 -16.87 -5.78
N LYS A 146 18.23 -16.70 -5.35
CA LYS A 146 19.19 -15.79 -6.00
C LYS A 146 19.79 -16.42 -7.25
N ARG A 147 20.20 -17.69 -7.15
CA ARG A 147 20.92 -18.40 -8.20
C ARG A 147 20.56 -19.88 -8.17
N LEU A 148 20.34 -20.43 -9.35
CA LEU A 148 20.25 -21.86 -9.60
C LEU A 148 21.18 -22.15 -10.78
N GLN A 149 22.13 -23.05 -10.56
CA GLN A 149 22.92 -23.64 -11.63
C GLN A 149 22.73 -25.14 -11.57
N THR A 150 22.51 -25.73 -12.73
CA THR A 150 22.35 -27.17 -12.89
C THR A 150 23.23 -27.64 -14.03
N HIS A 151 23.82 -28.81 -13.84
CA HIS A 151 24.56 -29.50 -14.86
C HIS A 151 24.11 -30.96 -14.88
N THR A 152 23.69 -31.43 -16.05
CA THR A 152 23.21 -32.80 -16.22
C THR A 152 24.38 -33.76 -16.31
N ASN A 153 24.34 -34.82 -15.52
CA ASN A 153 25.22 -35.96 -15.72
C ASN A 153 24.46 -37.02 -16.54
N GLU A 154 24.80 -37.15 -17.82
CA GLU A 154 24.12 -38.05 -18.76
C GLU A 154 24.19 -39.53 -18.34
N LYS A 155 25.24 -39.92 -17.61
CA LYS A 155 25.43 -41.32 -17.17
C LYS A 155 24.53 -41.69 -15.99
N THR A 156 24.38 -40.79 -15.02
CA THR A 156 23.60 -41.07 -13.79
C THR A 156 22.18 -40.53 -13.85
N LYS A 157 21.83 -39.75 -14.88
CA LYS A 157 20.55 -39.02 -15.00
C LYS A 157 20.27 -38.08 -13.80
N GLN A 158 21.29 -37.73 -13.03
CA GLN A 158 21.22 -36.79 -11.92
C GLN A 158 21.67 -35.40 -12.37
N LEU A 159 21.19 -34.39 -11.66
CA LEU A 159 21.62 -33.01 -11.82
C LEU A 159 22.61 -32.68 -10.71
N LYS A 160 23.82 -32.28 -11.10
CA LYS A 160 24.70 -31.52 -10.21
C LYS A 160 24.11 -30.13 -10.09
N TYR A 161 23.78 -29.70 -8.88
CA TYR A 161 23.15 -28.42 -8.64
C TYR A 161 23.98 -27.54 -7.71
N GLN A 162 23.87 -26.23 -7.91
CA GLN A 162 24.31 -25.19 -6.99
C GLN A 162 23.16 -24.18 -6.85
N ILE A 163 22.66 -24.03 -5.64
CA ILE A 163 21.55 -23.14 -5.31
C ILE A 163 22.02 -22.13 -4.27
N ILE A 164 21.64 -20.86 -4.47
CA ILE A 164 21.75 -19.83 -3.44
C ILE A 164 20.34 -19.36 -3.10
N LEU A 165 19.90 -19.65 -1.88
CA LEU A 165 18.70 -19.08 -1.29
C LEU A 165 19.09 -17.86 -0.47
N GLN A 166 18.30 -16.79 -0.57
CA GLN A 166 18.52 -15.56 0.18
C GLN A 166 17.27 -15.15 0.96
N LEU A 167 17.50 -14.37 2.01
CA LEU A 167 16.49 -13.81 2.88
C LEU A 167 16.83 -12.34 3.15
N LEU A 168 15.82 -11.49 3.06
CA LEU A 168 15.91 -10.10 3.49
C LEU A 168 15.71 -10.02 5.01
N LEU A 169 16.63 -9.35 5.69
CA LEU A 169 16.50 -8.95 7.07
C LEU A 169 15.77 -7.61 7.13
N VAL A 170 14.83 -7.48 8.08
CA VAL A 170 14.07 -6.26 8.27
C VAL A 170 14.25 -5.77 9.70
N GLU A 171 14.50 -4.47 9.86
CA GLU A 171 14.51 -3.84 11.17
C GLU A 171 13.10 -3.88 11.77
N LYS A 172 12.96 -4.64 12.86
CA LYS A 172 11.69 -4.67 13.59
C LYS A 172 11.64 -3.43 14.48
N LYS A 173 10.73 -2.51 14.16
CA LYS A 173 10.39 -1.45 15.11
C LYS A 173 9.85 -2.13 16.37
N ALA A 174 10.50 -1.91 17.50
CA ALA A 174 9.97 -2.33 18.79
C ALA A 174 8.54 -1.78 18.91
N ASP A 175 7.58 -2.66 19.20
CA ASP A 175 6.17 -2.29 19.39
C ASP A 175 6.10 -1.07 20.35
N GLN A 176 5.58 0.05 19.85
CA GLN A 176 5.12 1.17 20.66
C GLN A 176 3.62 1.02 20.89
#